data_AF-A0A2H1X3J9-F1
#
_entry.id   AF-A0A2H1X3J9-F1
#
_cell.length_a   1.000
_cell.length_b   1.000
_cell.length_c   1.000
_cell.angle_alpha   90.00
_cell.angle_beta   90.00
_cell.angle_gamma   90.00
#
_symmetry.space_group_name_H-M   'P 1'
#
loop_
_entity.id
_entity.type
_entity.pdbx_description
1 polymer ?
#
loop_
_entity_poly.entity_id
_entity_poly.type
_entity_poly.pdbx_seq_one_letter_code
_entity_poly.pdbx_strand_id
1 'polypeptide(L)'
;HRRIRTTTTERPAPAEVAVPVREDSEAEHLELGMAERLDERRFQDAERSRVNEIMNEASSREGVGSDNEVNVLDDPCLRVHCSAGRVCEIDEHGDAVCNCIKECPYETDSRRKVCTNHNETWTSDCEVYQQRCLCLDGSELCRGPQYHHVQIEYYGTCREMPECSENEMLDFPRRMRDWLFNIMRDMAERRELTPHYLKMEREAESNLTRRWTNA
;
A
#
# COMPACT_ATOMS: atom_id res chain seq x y z
N HIS A 1 -21.81 -47.03 -50.21
CA HIS A 1 -20.78 -46.24 -49.51
C HIS A 1 -20.58 -46.74 -48.10
N ARG A 2 -19.51 -47.50 -47.85
CA ARG A 2 -19.17 -48.15 -46.58
C ARG A 2 -18.32 -47.17 -45.78
N ARG A 3 -18.87 -46.52 -44.75
CA ARG A 3 -18.11 -45.61 -43.87
C ARG A 3 -17.30 -46.43 -42.86
N ILE A 4 -15.99 -46.23 -42.87
CA ILE A 4 -15.00 -46.82 -41.96
C ILE A 4 -15.14 -46.13 -40.59
N ARG A 5 -15.19 -46.92 -39.52
CA ARG A 5 -15.19 -46.46 -38.12
C ARG A 5 -13.74 -46.45 -37.64
N THR A 6 -13.20 -45.29 -37.30
CA THR A 6 -11.89 -45.15 -36.64
C THR A 6 -12.09 -44.97 -35.14
N THR A 7 -11.46 -45.85 -34.36
CA THR A 7 -11.37 -45.81 -32.90
C THR A 7 -10.09 -45.07 -32.50
N THR A 8 -10.20 -44.02 -31.69
CA THR A 8 -9.06 -43.41 -31.00
C THR A 8 -9.14 -43.79 -29.52
N THR A 9 -8.08 -44.43 -29.03
CA THR A 9 -7.87 -44.80 -27.63
C THR A 9 -7.24 -43.61 -26.90
N GLU A 10 -7.89 -43.09 -25.86
CA GLU A 10 -7.30 -42.10 -24.94
C GLU A 10 -6.42 -42.80 -23.88
N ARG A 11 -5.26 -42.19 -23.55
CA ARG A 11 -4.40 -42.59 -22.42
C ARG A 11 -4.88 -41.87 -21.14
N PRO A 12 -4.84 -42.49 -19.96
CA PRO A 12 -5.25 -41.84 -18.72
C PRO A 12 -4.17 -40.88 -18.20
N ALA A 13 -4.61 -39.78 -17.58
CA ALA A 13 -3.77 -38.75 -16.95
C ALA A 13 -3.03 -39.28 -15.71
N PRO A 14 -1.82 -38.77 -15.38
CA PRO A 14 -1.12 -39.16 -14.17
C PRO A 14 -1.70 -38.46 -12.93
N ALA A 15 -1.68 -39.18 -11.81
CA ALA A 15 -2.24 -38.77 -10.51
C ALA A 15 -1.50 -37.58 -9.89
N GLU A 16 -2.26 -36.67 -9.28
CA GLU A 16 -1.77 -35.53 -8.48
C GLU A 16 -1.01 -36.02 -7.24
N VAL A 17 0.20 -35.49 -7.05
CA VAL A 17 0.98 -35.64 -5.83
C VAL A 17 0.51 -34.56 -4.85
N ALA A 18 -0.11 -34.99 -3.75
CA ALA A 18 -0.46 -34.11 -2.64
C ALA A 18 0.81 -33.59 -1.95
N VAL A 19 0.99 -32.28 -1.93
CA VAL A 19 2.07 -31.58 -1.21
C VAL A 19 1.61 -31.38 0.25
N PRO A 20 2.43 -31.66 1.28
CA PRO A 20 2.02 -31.47 2.67
C PRO A 20 2.09 -29.97 3.03
N VAL A 21 1.01 -29.43 3.58
CA VAL A 21 0.95 -28.08 4.16
C VAL A 21 1.74 -28.11 5.49
N ARG A 22 2.79 -27.28 5.59
CA ARG A 22 3.72 -27.22 6.72
C ARG A 22 3.20 -26.29 7.83
N GLU A 23 3.39 -26.70 9.08
CA GLU A 23 3.12 -25.97 10.33
C GLU A 23 3.95 -24.67 10.52
N ASP A 24 4.77 -24.28 9.54
CA ASP A 24 5.63 -23.08 9.59
C ASP A 24 4.86 -21.77 9.33
N SER A 25 3.64 -21.83 8.79
CA SER A 25 2.95 -20.61 8.33
C SER A 25 2.45 -19.73 9.48
N GLU A 26 2.05 -20.30 10.61
CA GLU A 26 1.46 -19.54 11.73
C GLU A 26 2.50 -18.68 12.46
N ALA A 27 3.74 -19.18 12.60
CA ALA A 27 4.83 -18.45 13.24
C ALA A 27 5.30 -17.28 12.37
N GLU A 28 5.46 -17.49 11.06
CA GLU A 28 5.80 -16.42 10.11
C GLU A 28 4.72 -15.33 10.08
N HIS A 29 3.45 -15.73 10.13
CA HIS A 29 2.32 -14.80 10.15
C HIS A 29 2.27 -13.97 11.45
N LEU A 30 2.63 -14.57 12.58
CA LEU A 30 2.73 -13.86 13.86
C LEU A 30 3.91 -12.87 13.86
N GLU A 31 5.08 -13.26 13.35
CA GLU A 31 6.25 -12.38 13.27
C GLU A 31 6.02 -11.18 12.35
N LEU A 32 5.43 -11.40 11.17
CA LEU A 32 5.05 -10.32 10.26
C LEU A 32 4.06 -9.37 10.92
N GLY A 33 3.10 -9.91 11.68
CA GLY A 33 2.16 -9.08 12.44
C GLY A 33 2.79 -8.22 13.53
N MET A 34 3.78 -8.76 14.23
CA MET A 34 4.55 -8.00 15.21
C MET A 34 5.40 -6.92 14.55
N ALA A 35 6.03 -7.23 13.41
CA ALA A 35 6.82 -6.28 12.64
C ALA A 35 5.98 -5.10 12.12
N GLU A 36 4.79 -5.37 11.57
CA GLU A 36 3.89 -4.33 11.08
C GLU A 36 3.42 -3.39 12.19
N ARG A 37 3.04 -3.92 13.36
CA ARG A 37 2.66 -3.11 14.53
C ARG A 37 3.82 -2.25 15.04
N LEU A 38 5.05 -2.77 15.00
CA LEU A 38 6.24 -2.02 15.40
C LEU A 38 6.55 -0.89 14.42
N ASP A 39 6.46 -1.15 13.12
CA ASP A 39 6.66 -0.13 12.08
C ASP A 39 5.58 0.95 12.14
N GLU A 40 4.33 0.57 12.40
CA GLU A 40 3.24 1.51 12.64
C GLU A 40 3.52 2.40 13.86
N ARG A 41 3.97 1.83 14.98
CA ARG A 41 4.35 2.60 16.17
C ARG A 41 5.49 3.58 15.88
N ARG A 42 6.52 3.14 15.15
CA ARG A 42 7.66 3.99 14.74
C ARG A 42 7.21 5.14 13.85
N PHE A 43 6.30 4.87 12.92
CA PHE A 43 5.75 5.90 12.04
C PHE A 43 4.98 6.95 12.84
N GLN A 44 4.12 6.51 13.76
CA GLN A 44 3.36 7.42 14.64
C GLN A 44 4.28 8.26 15.53
N ASP A 45 5.33 7.67 16.12
CA ASP A 45 6.30 8.38 16.97
C ASP A 45 7.10 9.43 16.17
N ALA A 46 7.51 9.08 14.95
CA ALA A 46 8.23 9.99 14.06
C ALA A 46 7.36 11.19 13.65
N GLU A 47 6.11 10.95 13.26
CA GLU A 47 5.22 12.02 12.84
C GLU A 47 4.77 12.90 14.02
N ARG A 48 4.53 12.30 15.20
CA ARG A 48 4.29 13.05 16.44
C ARG A 48 5.44 13.99 16.77
N SER A 49 6.68 13.54 16.56
CA SER A 49 7.87 14.37 16.75
C SER A 49 7.88 15.54 15.74
N ARG A 50 7.58 15.27 14.47
CA ARG A 50 7.51 16.30 13.41
C ARG A 50 6.44 17.35 13.67
N VAL A 51 5.25 16.93 14.12
CA VAL A 51 4.15 17.85 14.46
C VAL A 51 4.48 18.70 15.68
N ASN A 52 5.12 18.11 16.71
CA ASN A 52 5.57 18.87 17.88
C ASN A 52 6.61 19.94 17.53
N GLU A 53 7.51 19.67 16.58
CA GLU A 53 8.45 20.67 16.07
C GLU A 53 7.72 21.85 15.41
N ILE A 54 6.76 21.57 14.53
CA ILE A 54 5.96 22.61 13.85
C ILE A 54 5.17 23.46 14.86
N MET A 55 4.57 22.85 15.89
CA MET A 55 3.82 23.59 16.92
C MET A 55 4.72 24.45 17.81
N ASN A 56 5.93 23.99 18.14
CA ASN A 56 6.90 24.79 18.88
C ASN A 56 7.35 26.01 18.06
N GLU A 57 7.52 25.85 16.75
CA GLU A 57 7.78 26.96 15.83
C GLU A 57 6.59 27.94 15.74
N ALA A 58 5.36 27.44 15.68
CA ALA A 58 4.14 28.27 15.66
C ALA A 58 3.91 29.03 16.98
N SER A 59 4.08 28.38 18.13
CA SER A 59 3.95 29.00 19.46
C SER A 59 5.03 30.07 19.71
N SER A 60 6.17 30.00 19.02
CA SER A 60 7.20 31.03 19.10
C SER A 60 6.88 32.31 18.30
N ARG A 61 5.83 32.29 17.46
CA ARG A 61 5.47 33.39 16.54
C ARG A 61 4.18 34.14 16.85
N GLU A 62 3.29 33.63 17.70
CA GLU A 62 2.00 34.29 17.96
C GLU A 62 1.80 34.68 19.42
N GLY A 63 1.91 35.98 19.66
CA GLY A 63 1.36 36.66 20.81
C GLY A 63 0.41 37.77 20.35
N VAL A 64 -0.77 37.43 19.83
CA VAL A 64 -1.94 38.32 19.74
C VAL A 64 -3.21 37.47 19.74
N GLY A 65 -4.06 37.64 20.75
CA GLY A 65 -5.33 36.91 20.88
C GLY A 65 -6.49 37.55 20.10
N SER A 66 -7.53 36.77 19.84
CA SER A 66 -8.89 37.25 19.58
C SER A 66 -9.90 36.14 19.84
N ASP A 67 -10.73 36.34 20.87
CA ASP A 67 -11.85 35.49 21.29
C ASP A 67 -12.98 35.51 20.26
N ASN A 68 -13.11 34.48 19.41
CA ASN A 68 -14.36 33.85 18.93
C ASN A 68 -14.13 32.80 17.82
N GLU A 69 -13.09 32.00 17.92
CA GLU A 69 -12.90 30.84 17.05
C GLU A 69 -13.12 29.61 17.92
N VAL A 70 -14.00 28.70 17.49
CA VAL A 70 -14.13 27.37 18.09
C VAL A 70 -12.73 26.83 18.33
N ASN A 71 -12.42 26.27 19.50
CA ASN A 71 -11.10 25.73 19.85
C ASN A 71 -10.66 24.60 18.89
N VAL A 72 -10.29 24.93 17.66
CA VAL A 72 -9.70 24.01 16.67
C VAL A 72 -8.29 23.61 17.11
N LEU A 73 -7.70 24.33 18.07
CA LEU A 73 -6.38 24.04 18.63
C LEU A 73 -6.36 22.83 19.60
N ASP A 74 -7.53 22.32 20.01
CA ASP A 74 -7.66 21.27 21.01
C ASP A 74 -8.09 19.90 20.46
N ASP A 75 -8.34 19.74 19.15
CA ASP A 75 -8.63 18.41 18.60
C ASP A 75 -7.32 17.57 18.56
N PRO A 76 -7.20 16.52 19.40
CA PRO A 76 -5.99 15.72 19.45
C PRO A 76 -5.77 14.92 18.15
N CYS A 77 -6.82 14.68 17.36
CA CYS A 77 -6.71 13.97 16.09
C CYS A 77 -6.04 14.77 14.98
N LEU A 78 -5.98 16.11 15.09
CA LEU A 78 -5.25 16.94 14.11
C LEU A 78 -3.74 16.67 14.10
N ARG A 79 -3.22 16.05 15.16
CA ARG A 79 -1.78 15.75 15.34
C ARG A 79 -1.47 14.25 15.22
N VAL A 80 -2.47 13.43 14.97
CA VAL A 80 -2.35 11.96 14.89
C VAL A 80 -2.58 11.51 13.46
N HIS A 81 -1.56 10.85 12.90
CA HIS A 81 -1.66 10.20 11.60
C HIS A 81 -1.78 8.69 11.81
N CYS A 82 -2.99 8.18 11.60
CA CYS A 82 -3.26 6.74 11.64
C CYS A 82 -2.74 6.04 10.39
N SER A 83 -2.41 4.75 10.51
CA SER A 83 -2.01 3.94 9.35
C SER A 83 -3.18 3.70 8.39
N ALA A 84 -2.86 3.11 7.23
CA ALA A 84 -3.86 2.76 6.24
C ALA A 84 -4.93 1.82 6.83
N GLY A 85 -6.21 2.16 6.63
CA GLY A 85 -7.33 1.39 7.16
C GLY A 85 -7.80 1.82 8.55
N ARG A 86 -7.14 2.81 9.15
CA ARG A 86 -7.52 3.41 10.44
C ARG A 86 -7.90 4.88 10.30
N VAL A 87 -8.80 5.34 11.16
CA VAL A 87 -9.22 6.73 11.32
C VAL A 87 -9.05 7.15 12.77
N CYS A 88 -8.66 8.40 13.00
CA CYS A 88 -8.53 8.93 14.35
C CYS A 88 -9.91 9.26 14.92
N GLU A 89 -10.19 8.75 16.11
CA GLU A 89 -11.38 9.04 16.90
C GLU A 89 -10.96 9.44 18.31
N ILE A 90 -11.69 10.37 18.93
CA ILE A 90 -11.46 10.80 20.31
C ILE A 90 -12.21 9.84 21.23
N ASP A 91 -11.53 9.25 22.20
CA ASP A 91 -12.13 8.33 23.17
C ASP A 91 -12.88 9.06 24.30
N GLU A 92 -13.46 8.31 25.25
CA GLU A 92 -14.19 8.87 26.40
C GLU A 92 -13.31 9.70 27.36
N HIS A 93 -11.99 9.53 27.30
CA HIS A 93 -11.01 10.25 28.12
C HIS A 93 -10.49 11.53 27.44
N GLY A 94 -10.87 11.77 26.18
CA GLY A 94 -10.37 12.88 25.38
C GLY A 94 -9.06 12.59 24.68
N ASP A 95 -8.62 11.33 24.64
CA ASP A 95 -7.39 10.90 23.97
C ASP A 95 -7.67 10.50 22.50
N ALA A 96 -6.74 10.82 21.60
CA ALA A 96 -6.83 10.43 20.19
C ALA A 96 -6.41 8.96 20.00
N VAL A 97 -7.30 8.16 19.42
CA VAL A 97 -7.11 6.72 19.19
C VAL A 97 -7.38 6.37 17.72
N CYS A 98 -6.54 5.53 17.13
CA CYS A 98 -6.68 5.07 15.74
C CYS A 98 -7.52 3.79 15.65
N ASN A 99 -8.80 3.94 15.32
CA ASN A 99 -9.74 2.83 15.15
C ASN A 99 -9.83 2.42 13.68
N CYS A 100 -10.17 1.16 13.39
CA CYS A 100 -10.43 0.74 12.01
C CYS A 100 -11.57 1.55 11.38
N ILE A 101 -11.43 1.86 10.09
CA ILE A 101 -12.48 2.54 9.32
C ILE A 101 -13.79 1.74 9.44
N LYS A 102 -14.90 2.42 9.74
CA LYS A 102 -16.21 1.78 9.92
C LYS A 102 -16.96 1.59 8.59
N GLU A 103 -16.87 2.58 7.71
CA GLU A 103 -17.56 2.59 6.44
C GLU A 103 -16.65 3.14 5.35
N CYS A 104 -16.55 2.41 4.23
CA CYS A 104 -15.81 2.83 3.05
C CYS A 104 -16.74 3.50 2.04
N PRO A 105 -16.28 4.55 1.33
CA PRO A 105 -17.08 5.18 0.30
C PRO A 105 -17.38 4.19 -0.83
N TYR A 106 -18.62 4.23 -1.34
CA TYR A 106 -19.01 3.37 -2.44
C TYR A 106 -18.35 3.82 -3.74
N GLU A 107 -17.55 2.95 -4.33
CA GLU A 107 -16.81 3.24 -5.54
C GLU A 107 -17.53 2.72 -6.79
N THR A 108 -17.65 3.59 -7.80
CA THR A 108 -18.34 3.29 -9.07
C THR A 108 -17.37 3.17 -10.24
N ASP A 109 -16.19 3.79 -10.15
CA ASP A 109 -15.16 3.71 -11.19
C ASP A 109 -14.43 2.37 -11.12
N SER A 110 -14.48 1.60 -12.21
CA SER A 110 -13.78 0.32 -12.30
C SER A 110 -12.26 0.45 -12.13
N ARG A 111 -11.69 1.62 -12.39
CA ARG A 111 -10.25 1.90 -12.22
C ARG A 111 -9.83 2.08 -10.76
N ARG A 112 -10.79 2.36 -9.87
CA ARG A 112 -10.58 2.55 -8.43
C ARG A 112 -10.74 1.26 -7.63
N LYS A 113 -11.26 0.21 -8.27
CA LYS A 113 -11.19 -1.17 -7.77
C LYS A 113 -9.74 -1.59 -7.60
N VAL A 114 -9.51 -2.66 -6.86
CA VAL A 114 -8.16 -3.18 -6.63
C VAL A 114 -8.14 -4.70 -6.70
N CYS A 115 -7.02 -5.25 -7.16
CA CYS A 115 -6.71 -6.66 -7.07
C CYS A 115 -5.70 -6.89 -5.94
N THR A 116 -5.94 -7.90 -5.12
CA THR A 116 -5.06 -8.25 -4.00
C THR A 116 -4.11 -9.40 -4.35
N ASN A 117 -3.12 -9.64 -3.50
CA ASN A 117 -2.21 -10.79 -3.58
C ASN A 117 -2.91 -12.17 -3.48
N HIS A 118 -4.19 -12.19 -3.10
CA HIS A 118 -5.04 -13.38 -3.12
C HIS A 118 -5.78 -13.57 -4.46
N ASN A 119 -5.45 -12.75 -5.47
CA ASN A 119 -6.13 -12.68 -6.76
C ASN A 119 -7.64 -12.39 -6.65
N GLU A 120 -8.02 -11.63 -5.62
CA GLU A 120 -9.39 -11.22 -5.37
C GLU A 120 -9.59 -9.74 -5.73
N THR A 121 -10.70 -9.44 -6.41
CA THR A 121 -11.07 -8.06 -6.76
C THR A 121 -11.94 -7.46 -5.68
N TRP A 122 -11.51 -6.30 -5.17
CA TRP A 122 -12.20 -5.51 -4.15
C TRP A 122 -12.76 -4.22 -4.74
N THR A 123 -13.80 -3.64 -4.12
CA THR A 123 -14.47 -2.48 -4.72
C THR A 123 -13.62 -1.22 -4.62
N SER A 124 -12.82 -1.10 -3.57
CA SER A 124 -11.89 0.01 -3.34
C SER A 124 -10.69 -0.45 -2.52
N ASP A 125 -9.63 0.34 -2.54
CA ASP A 125 -8.48 0.22 -1.65
C ASP A 125 -8.87 0.36 -0.17
N CYS A 126 -9.85 1.22 0.14
CA CYS A 126 -10.38 1.39 1.49
C CYS A 126 -10.84 0.07 2.12
N GLU A 127 -11.63 -0.74 1.38
CA GLU A 127 -12.15 -1.99 1.91
C GLU A 127 -11.03 -3.00 2.21
N VAL A 128 -9.96 -3.02 1.40
CA VAL A 128 -8.81 -3.89 1.65
C VAL A 128 -8.10 -3.49 2.94
N TYR A 129 -7.84 -2.20 3.12
CA TYR A 129 -7.19 -1.70 4.34
C TYR A 129 -8.09 -1.85 5.58
N GLN A 130 -9.39 -1.62 5.44
CA GLN A 130 -10.37 -1.89 6.50
C GLN A 130 -10.32 -3.37 6.91
N GLN A 131 -10.37 -4.28 5.93
CA GLN A 131 -10.34 -5.71 6.21
C GLN A 131 -9.05 -6.13 6.92
N ARG A 132 -7.91 -5.61 6.47
CA ARG A 132 -6.61 -5.83 7.10
C ARG A 132 -6.60 -5.35 8.55
N CYS A 133 -7.08 -4.14 8.79
CA CYS A 133 -7.18 -3.56 10.13
C CYS A 133 -8.06 -4.42 11.06
N LEU A 134 -9.26 -4.81 10.60
CA LEU A 134 -10.18 -5.65 11.36
C LEU A 134 -9.53 -6.99 11.75
N CYS A 135 -8.74 -7.58 10.85
CA CYS A 135 -8.03 -8.82 11.12
C CYS A 135 -6.84 -8.65 12.07
N LEU A 136 -6.08 -7.54 11.96
CA LEU A 136 -4.99 -7.19 12.89
C LEU A 136 -5.49 -6.98 14.33
N ASP A 137 -6.70 -6.41 14.46
CA ASP A 137 -7.36 -6.14 15.75
C ASP A 137 -8.16 -7.35 16.27
N GLY A 138 -8.21 -8.46 15.54
CA GLY A 138 -8.92 -9.68 15.95
C GLY A 138 -10.44 -9.53 16.01
N SER A 139 -11.00 -8.61 15.20
CA SER A 139 -12.45 -8.37 15.12
C SER A 139 -13.19 -9.58 14.55
N GLU A 140 -14.42 -9.82 15.04
CA GLU A 140 -15.34 -10.83 14.47
C GLU A 140 -15.73 -10.54 13.01
N LEU A 141 -15.57 -9.28 12.57
CA LEU A 141 -15.80 -8.87 11.18
C LEU A 141 -14.61 -9.23 10.25
N CYS A 142 -13.55 -9.82 10.80
CA CYS A 142 -12.47 -10.36 10.00
C CYS A 142 -12.98 -11.55 9.15
N ARG A 143 -12.80 -11.49 7.82
CA ARG A 143 -13.18 -12.56 6.89
C ARG A 143 -12.30 -13.81 7.02
N GLY A 144 -11.14 -13.69 7.68
CA GLY A 144 -10.24 -14.81 7.97
C GLY A 144 -8.79 -14.37 8.19
N PRO A 145 -7.95 -15.23 8.79
CA PRO A 145 -6.58 -14.90 9.13
C PRO A 145 -5.72 -14.55 7.92
N GLN A 146 -6.00 -15.08 6.73
CA GLN A 146 -5.26 -14.80 5.49
C GLN A 146 -5.28 -13.30 5.08
N TYR A 147 -6.22 -12.52 5.62
CA TYR A 147 -6.33 -11.09 5.32
C TYR A 147 -5.48 -10.21 6.24
N HIS A 148 -4.77 -10.77 7.20
CA HIS A 148 -3.86 -10.02 8.07
C HIS A 148 -2.71 -9.35 7.29
N HIS A 149 -2.24 -10.03 6.23
CA HIS A 149 -1.21 -9.53 5.31
C HIS A 149 -1.75 -9.36 3.89
N VAL A 150 -3.04 -9.06 3.75
CA VAL A 150 -3.58 -8.71 2.44
C VAL A 150 -2.93 -7.41 1.96
N GLN A 151 -2.48 -7.41 0.71
CA GLN A 151 -1.87 -6.26 0.06
C GLN A 151 -2.53 -6.04 -1.28
N ILE A 152 -2.64 -4.76 -1.67
CA ILE A 152 -3.07 -4.38 -3.01
C ILE A 152 -1.89 -4.66 -3.95
N GLU A 153 -2.11 -5.53 -4.93
CA GLU A 153 -1.11 -5.86 -5.93
C GLU A 153 -1.15 -4.88 -7.11
N TYR A 154 -2.36 -4.50 -7.55
CA TYR A 154 -2.57 -3.45 -8.53
C TYR A 154 -3.98 -2.85 -8.48
N TYR A 155 -4.10 -1.64 -9.02
CA TYR A 155 -5.39 -0.97 -9.22
C TYR A 155 -6.09 -1.49 -10.49
N GLY A 156 -7.41 -1.56 -10.42
CA GLY A 156 -8.30 -2.20 -11.39
C GLY A 156 -8.83 -3.55 -10.90
N THR A 157 -9.63 -4.20 -11.73
CA THR A 157 -10.12 -5.56 -11.46
C THR A 157 -9.01 -6.58 -11.72
N CYS A 158 -9.05 -7.71 -11.00
CA CYS A 158 -8.12 -8.79 -11.25
C CYS A 158 -8.21 -9.26 -12.70
N ARG A 159 -7.03 -9.50 -13.29
CA ARG A 159 -6.83 -9.95 -14.65
C ARG A 159 -5.73 -11.00 -14.68
N GLU A 160 -5.75 -11.82 -15.71
CA GLU A 160 -4.67 -12.76 -15.97
C GLU A 160 -3.38 -11.99 -16.29
N MET A 161 -2.35 -12.19 -15.46
CA MET A 161 -1.05 -11.58 -15.65
C MET A 161 -0.16 -12.59 -16.40
N PRO A 162 0.43 -12.22 -17.54
CA PRO A 162 1.33 -13.11 -18.25
C PRO A 162 2.62 -13.34 -17.44
N GLU A 163 3.23 -14.51 -17.63
CA GLU A 163 4.54 -14.78 -17.06
C GLU A 163 5.60 -13.85 -17.65
N CYS A 164 6.49 -13.34 -16.79
CA CYS A 164 7.60 -12.49 -17.21
C CYS A 164 8.71 -13.37 -17.79
N SER A 165 9.08 -13.14 -19.06
CA SER A 165 10.18 -13.88 -19.68
C SER A 165 11.54 -13.46 -19.10
N GLU A 166 12.54 -14.34 -19.18
CA GLU A 166 13.90 -14.05 -18.68
C GLU A 166 14.49 -12.79 -19.33
N ASN A 167 14.26 -12.59 -20.63
CA ASN A 167 14.72 -11.40 -21.35
C ASN A 167 14.04 -10.11 -20.84
N GLU A 168 12.74 -10.14 -20.55
CA GLU A 168 12.04 -9.00 -19.98
C GLU A 168 12.53 -8.71 -18.56
N MET A 169 12.76 -9.75 -17.77
CA MET A 169 13.25 -9.63 -16.40
C MET A 169 14.65 -9.03 -16.33
N LEU A 170 15.55 -9.43 -17.25
CA LEU A 170 16.88 -8.84 -17.38
C LEU A 170 16.83 -7.37 -17.82
N ASP A 171 15.89 -7.01 -18.69
CA ASP A 171 15.77 -5.65 -19.23
C ASP A 171 14.97 -4.70 -18.32
N PHE A 172 14.17 -5.24 -17.40
CA PHE A 172 13.26 -4.49 -16.54
C PHE A 172 13.94 -3.39 -15.72
N PRO A 173 15.07 -3.63 -15.00
CA PRO A 173 15.72 -2.58 -14.20
C PRO A 173 16.16 -1.38 -15.04
N ARG A 174 16.65 -1.63 -16.27
CA ARG A 174 17.04 -0.58 -17.20
C ARG A 174 15.81 0.22 -17.65
N ARG A 175 14.74 -0.45 -18.06
CA ARG A 175 13.48 0.21 -18.49
C ARG A 175 12.85 1.03 -17.39
N MET A 176 12.79 0.50 -16.16
CA MET A 176 12.22 1.21 -15.02
C MET A 176 13.03 2.45 -14.66
N ARG A 177 14.37 2.37 -14.71
CA ARG A 177 15.23 3.54 -14.50
C ARG A 177 15.01 4.62 -15.56
N ASP A 178 14.98 4.24 -16.83
CA ASP A 178 14.74 5.17 -17.94
C ASP A 178 13.34 5.80 -17.84
N TRP A 179 12.33 5.01 -17.46
CA TRP A 179 10.98 5.49 -17.23
C TRP A 179 10.92 6.50 -16.08
N LEU A 180 11.46 6.14 -14.90
CA LEU A 180 11.51 7.02 -13.72
C LEU A 180 12.21 8.35 -14.03
N PHE A 181 13.33 8.31 -14.75
CA PHE A 181 14.04 9.51 -15.17
C PHE A 181 13.15 10.44 -16.01
N ASN A 182 12.44 9.88 -16.99
CA ASN A 182 11.55 10.69 -17.83
C ASN A 182 10.36 11.27 -17.05
N ILE A 183 9.81 10.52 -16.09
CA ILE A 183 8.75 11.02 -15.19
C ILE A 183 9.29 12.18 -14.34
N MET A 184 10.46 12.03 -13.74
CA MET A 184 11.08 13.08 -12.92
C MET A 184 11.35 14.35 -13.73
N ARG A 185 11.86 14.22 -14.96
CA ARG A 185 12.09 15.37 -15.84
C ARG A 185 10.79 16.08 -16.19
N ASP A 186 9.75 15.34 -16.56
CA ASP A 186 8.44 15.90 -16.90
C ASP A 186 7.78 16.61 -15.71
N MET A 187 7.85 16.02 -14.50
CA MET A 187 7.41 16.69 -13.27
C MET A 187 8.24 17.94 -12.96
N ALA A 188 9.55 17.92 -13.24
CA ALA A 188 10.43 19.09 -13.08
C ALA A 188 10.03 20.24 -14.01
N GLU A 189 9.75 19.93 -15.28
CA GLU A 189 9.27 20.89 -16.29
C GLU A 189 7.94 21.52 -15.86
N ARG A 190 7.05 20.72 -15.25
CA ARG A 190 5.76 21.17 -14.69
C ARG A 190 5.87 21.85 -13.33
N ARG A 191 7.07 21.94 -12.75
CA ARG A 191 7.36 22.54 -11.43
C ARG A 191 6.61 21.85 -10.27
N GLU A 192 6.38 20.55 -10.41
CA GLU A 192 5.70 19.72 -9.40
C GLU A 192 6.67 19.13 -8.37
N LEU A 193 7.99 19.21 -8.63
CA LEU A 193 9.03 18.70 -7.74
C LEU A 193 9.37 19.66 -6.61
N THR A 194 9.64 19.10 -5.42
CA THR A 194 10.27 19.85 -4.33
C THR A 194 11.72 20.23 -4.69
N PRO A 195 12.31 21.27 -4.04
CA PRO A 195 13.68 21.69 -4.34
C PRO A 195 14.72 20.57 -4.23
N HIS A 196 14.52 19.63 -3.28
CA HIS A 196 15.39 18.46 -3.12
C HIS A 196 15.39 17.56 -4.36
N TYR A 197 14.19 17.20 -4.85
CA TYR A 197 14.05 16.33 -6.01
C TYR A 197 14.43 17.01 -7.33
N LEU A 198 14.20 18.33 -7.45
CA LEU A 198 14.65 19.12 -8.59
C LEU A 198 16.18 19.14 -8.70
N LYS A 199 16.89 19.22 -7.57
CA LYS A 199 18.36 19.13 -7.56
C LYS A 199 18.82 17.75 -8.03
N MET A 200 18.18 16.68 -7.55
CA MET A 200 18.50 15.30 -7.93
C MET A 200 18.30 15.06 -9.43
N GLU A 201 17.22 15.58 -10.00
CA GLU A 201 16.92 15.50 -11.43
C GLU A 201 18.01 16.18 -12.27
N ARG A 202 18.39 17.42 -11.95
CA ARG A 202 19.48 18.15 -12.64
C ARG A 202 20.84 17.45 -12.54
N GLU A 203 21.14 16.86 -11.39
CA GLU A 203 22.35 16.04 -11.21
C GLU A 203 22.32 14.80 -12.12
N ALA A 204 21.16 14.17 -12.30
CA ALA A 204 20.98 13.03 -13.19
C ALA A 204 21.09 13.40 -14.67
N GLU A 205 20.66 14.60 -15.08
CA GLU A 205 20.87 15.10 -16.45
C GLU A 205 22.35 15.31 -16.78
N SER A 206 23.09 15.90 -15.83
CA SER A 206 24.49 16.27 -16.03
C SER A 206 25.48 15.10 -15.89
N ASN A 207 25.13 14.06 -15.12
CA ASN A 207 26.01 12.93 -14.86
C ASN A 207 25.44 11.61 -15.41
N LEU A 208 25.93 11.21 -16.59
CA LEU A 208 25.54 9.96 -17.24
C LEU A 208 25.80 8.71 -16.40
N THR A 209 26.75 8.72 -15.46
CA THR A 209 26.92 7.57 -14.55
C THR A 209 25.76 7.42 -13.56
N ARG A 210 25.07 8.50 -13.18
CA ARG A 210 23.84 8.42 -12.39
C ARG A 210 22.60 8.04 -13.22
N ARG A 211 22.62 8.31 -14.52
CA ARG A 211 21.58 7.90 -15.47
C ARG A 211 21.72 6.44 -15.91
N TRP A 212 22.94 5.92 -15.99
CA TRP A 212 23.29 4.63 -16.62
C TRP A 212 24.15 3.72 -15.74
N THR A 213 24.13 3.84 -14.41
CA THR A 213 24.78 2.82 -13.55
C THR A 213 24.13 1.46 -13.78
N ASN A 214 24.93 0.55 -14.35
CA ASN A 214 24.63 -0.83 -14.74
C ASN A 214 23.60 -0.94 -15.87
N ALA A 215 24.08 -0.74 -17.10
CA ALA A 215 23.54 -1.38 -18.31
C ALA A 215 24.35 -2.65 -18.59
#